data_AF-A0A2D5QQM1-F1
#
_entry.id   AF-A0A2D5QQM1-F1
#
_cell.length_a   1.000
_cell.length_b   1.000
_cell.length_c   1.000
_cell.angle_alpha   90.00
_cell.angle_beta   90.00
_cell.angle_gamma   90.00
#
_symmetry.space_group_name_H-M   'P 1'
#
loop_
_entity.id
_entity.type
_entity.pdbx_description
1 polymer ?
#
loop_
_entity_poly.entity_id
_entity_poly.type
_entity_poly.pdbx_seq_one_letter_code
_entity_poly.pdbx_strand_id
1 'polypeptide(L)'
;MANITVNHFISANFRSKAMMPSPSQVPQNLPPSLPLLKALTFSIPLILCATSLLLCSCVVKEGLNDETRDSDSMFPDNPSQRTEDLDRDGFTVAQGDCDDDNYAINPGRSEICGDGIDQDCNGTDLNCNDLDQDGDGFSSVMGDCDDNNVSIAPNRFDVCGDGIDQDCNGQDLSCDNVDDDGDGYTVISGDCAEGNARIYPGAQENCGDGVDQDCNGEDLACDNLDQDSDGVPDQRDLCPEDFDPRNLDSDQDGVGDRCDNCVNVANPNQTDADQDGFGDACSPQSDMDGDGVSISQGDCNDQDPSISPNLEEQCDAIDHDCDQYPDEGCNSDLRSAVVNFAAGPSLLGSTLADPNLCAVDPRQDENCDEVPQREIQLNAFAMEIHEVTQAQYGRCVSFGYCTLPLRVTGIESSQRFGTPEFADYPMTWVTQAQAERYCSWLGGRLPTEAEWERAARGTQALNDIQYINGIRTPNCQEANIAGCYGDLLPVMNLSADQNENGIFDLTGNAHEFVTGFYDAQWYTRLDPNDPQAPLQANDRQQISVRGGAYNTALAFSTITYRGFRLLVRRDRALPEIGFRCIFNP
;
A
#
# COMPACT_ATOMS: atom_id res chain seq x y z
N MET A 1 13.47 29.86 -23.23
CA MET A 1 12.76 29.11 -24.29
C MET A 1 12.94 27.63 -23.96
N ALA A 2 11.93 26.80 -23.80
CA ALA A 2 10.50 27.05 -23.58
C ALA A 2 9.88 25.79 -22.93
N ASN A 3 8.76 25.96 -22.21
CA ASN A 3 7.60 25.09 -21.91
C ASN A 3 7.71 23.57 -22.25
N ILE A 4 7.46 22.62 -21.33
CA ILE A 4 6.21 22.24 -20.60
C ILE A 4 5.28 21.32 -21.43
N THR A 5 4.51 20.45 -20.74
CA THR A 5 3.65 19.30 -21.16
C THR A 5 4.41 17.99 -21.41
N VAL A 6 4.30 16.89 -20.62
CA VAL A 6 3.35 16.36 -19.58
C VAL A 6 2.18 15.54 -20.14
N ASN A 7 1.80 14.46 -19.40
CA ASN A 7 0.72 13.45 -19.58
C ASN A 7 1.04 12.20 -20.42
N HIS A 8 0.59 10.97 -20.08
CA HIS A 8 0.02 10.35 -18.85
C HIS A 8 0.29 8.81 -19.00
N PHE A 9 0.51 7.96 -17.97
CA PHE A 9 -0.48 7.20 -17.15
C PHE A 9 -1.56 6.45 -17.98
N ILE A 10 -2.06 5.25 -17.68
CA ILE A 10 -2.38 4.53 -16.41
C ILE A 10 -2.56 3.02 -16.76
N SER A 11 -2.04 2.02 -16.02
CA SER A 11 -2.64 1.25 -14.90
C SER A 11 -3.99 0.51 -15.14
N ALA A 12 -4.00 -0.82 -14.99
CA ALA A 12 -5.05 -1.66 -14.37
C ALA A 12 -4.54 -3.14 -14.33
N ASN A 13 -4.53 -3.89 -13.22
CA ASN A 13 -5.63 -4.44 -12.41
C ASN A 13 -6.59 -5.36 -13.20
N PHE A 14 -6.88 -6.58 -12.69
CA PHE A 14 -8.16 -6.87 -12.01
C PHE A 14 -8.22 -8.24 -11.28
N ARG A 15 -9.29 -8.37 -10.48
CA ARG A 15 -9.68 -9.36 -9.46
C ARG A 15 -9.81 -10.83 -9.96
N SER A 16 -9.85 -11.84 -9.08
CA SER A 16 -11.11 -12.43 -8.53
C SER A 16 -10.83 -13.42 -7.37
N LYS A 17 -11.57 -13.56 -6.25
CA LYS A 17 -13.02 -13.62 -5.90
C LYS A 17 -13.52 -15.09 -5.69
N ALA A 18 -13.67 -15.55 -4.44
CA ALA A 18 -14.53 -16.66 -3.98
C ALA A 18 -14.50 -16.75 -2.43
N MET A 19 -15.56 -16.35 -1.71
CA MET A 19 -16.76 -17.12 -1.27
C MET A 19 -16.61 -17.91 0.06
N MET A 20 -17.40 -17.50 1.07
CA MET A 20 -17.64 -18.20 2.34
C MET A 20 -18.74 -19.29 2.19
N PRO A 21 -19.00 -20.12 3.22
CA PRO A 21 -20.06 -19.73 4.17
C PRO A 21 -19.74 -19.97 5.66
N SER A 22 -20.50 -19.27 6.52
CA SER A 22 -20.36 -19.19 7.99
C SER A 22 -21.30 -20.19 8.73
N PRO A 23 -21.65 -20.01 10.03
CA PRO A 23 -20.85 -20.48 11.18
C PRO A 23 -21.66 -21.34 12.17
N SER A 24 -21.03 -21.90 13.23
CA SER A 24 -21.77 -22.40 14.41
C SER A 24 -20.94 -22.51 15.70
N GLN A 25 -21.24 -21.61 16.64
CA GLN A 25 -21.36 -21.80 18.10
C GLN A 25 -20.14 -22.27 18.94
N VAL A 26 -19.86 -21.45 19.96
CA VAL A 26 -18.88 -21.51 21.07
C VAL A 26 -19.66 -21.87 22.38
N PRO A 27 -19.15 -22.14 23.62
CA PRO A 27 -17.78 -22.31 24.19
C PRO A 27 -17.58 -23.56 25.14
N GLN A 28 -16.39 -23.62 25.79
CA GLN A 28 -16.12 -23.93 27.24
C GLN A 28 -15.21 -25.13 27.65
N ASN A 29 -14.04 -24.77 28.21
CA ASN A 29 -13.44 -25.25 29.47
C ASN A 29 -12.97 -26.72 29.72
N LEU A 30 -11.66 -26.93 29.54
CA LEU A 30 -10.65 -27.35 30.56
C LEU A 30 -10.75 -28.76 31.27
N PRO A 31 -9.66 -29.28 31.90
CA PRO A 31 -9.20 -30.69 31.81
C PRO A 31 -9.40 -31.45 33.17
N PRO A 32 -8.66 -32.52 33.60
CA PRO A 32 -7.53 -33.29 33.00
C PRO A 32 -7.50 -34.84 33.20
N SER A 33 -6.55 -35.52 32.54
CA SER A 33 -5.67 -36.53 33.19
C SER A 33 -4.58 -37.14 32.26
N LEU A 34 -3.30 -36.95 32.63
CA LEU A 34 -2.13 -37.83 32.35
C LEU A 34 -2.27 -39.17 33.14
N PRO A 35 -1.36 -40.19 33.10
CA PRO A 35 0.04 -40.26 32.61
C PRO A 35 0.33 -41.53 31.72
N LEU A 36 1.53 -42.00 31.32
CA LEU A 36 2.85 -42.20 31.98
C LEU A 36 4.00 -42.48 30.96
N LEU A 37 5.21 -41.95 31.23
CA LEU A 37 6.58 -42.55 31.10
C LEU A 37 7.01 -43.25 29.78
N LYS A 38 8.22 -43.06 29.18
CA LYS A 38 9.61 -42.80 29.64
C LYS A 38 10.46 -42.26 28.44
N ALA A 39 11.77 -41.95 28.49
CA ALA A 39 12.68 -41.31 29.47
C ALA A 39 14.16 -41.64 29.12
N LEU A 40 15.11 -40.72 29.39
CA LEU A 40 16.61 -40.87 29.33
C LEU A 40 17.20 -40.95 27.89
N THR A 41 18.38 -40.38 27.53
CA THR A 41 19.48 -39.77 28.33
C THR A 41 20.33 -38.76 27.51
N PHE A 42 21.09 -37.90 28.21
CA PHE A 42 22.10 -36.94 27.71
C PHE A 42 23.31 -37.55 26.95
N SER A 43 23.99 -36.76 26.09
CA SER A 43 25.40 -36.31 26.29
C SER A 43 25.97 -35.47 25.12
N ILE A 44 26.88 -34.53 25.41
CA ILE A 44 27.70 -33.70 24.47
C ILE A 44 29.18 -34.15 24.56
N PRO A 45 29.98 -34.09 23.49
CA PRO A 45 31.17 -33.20 23.46
C PRO A 45 31.33 -32.49 22.08
N LEU A 46 31.91 -31.29 21.88
CA LEU A 46 33.00 -30.49 22.49
C LEU A 46 34.40 -30.65 21.81
N ILE A 47 34.76 -29.64 20.99
CA ILE A 47 36.10 -29.04 20.71
C ILE A 47 37.23 -29.83 19.98
N LEU A 48 37.86 -29.17 18.98
CA LEU A 48 39.31 -29.02 18.60
C LEU A 48 39.48 -29.00 17.05
N CYS A 49 40.49 -28.40 16.42
CA CYS A 49 41.24 -27.14 16.62
C CYS A 49 42.12 -26.87 15.36
N ALA A 50 42.46 -25.60 15.13
CA ALA A 50 43.42 -24.95 14.20
C ALA A 50 44.41 -25.72 13.28
N THR A 51 44.77 -24.99 12.20
CA THR A 51 46.08 -24.81 11.49
C THR A 51 46.05 -25.21 10.00
N SER A 52 46.73 -24.57 9.04
CA SER A 52 47.53 -23.32 9.01
C SER A 52 47.67 -22.78 7.57
N LEU A 53 48.21 -21.56 7.40
CA LEU A 53 48.48 -20.90 6.11
C LEU A 53 49.44 -21.69 5.18
N LEU A 54 49.29 -21.55 3.86
CA LEU A 54 50.29 -20.87 3.01
C LEU A 54 49.86 -20.70 1.53
N LEU A 55 50.25 -19.57 0.94
CA LEU A 55 50.01 -19.18 -0.45
C LEU A 55 51.18 -19.57 -1.39
N CYS A 56 50.89 -19.57 -2.70
CA CYS A 56 51.81 -19.58 -3.85
C CYS A 56 52.69 -20.84 -4.03
N SER A 57 52.67 -21.48 -5.19
CA SER A 57 52.97 -20.82 -6.48
C SER A 57 52.40 -21.55 -7.70
N CYS A 58 52.08 -20.79 -8.75
CA CYS A 58 51.66 -21.32 -10.04
C CYS A 58 52.82 -21.99 -10.80
N VAL A 59 52.51 -23.04 -11.58
CA VAL A 59 53.27 -23.39 -12.79
C VAL A 59 52.28 -23.64 -13.93
N VAL A 60 52.62 -23.12 -15.11
CA VAL A 60 51.77 -23.05 -16.30
C VAL A 60 51.58 -24.43 -16.94
N LYS A 61 50.38 -24.65 -17.50
CA LYS A 61 50.01 -25.83 -18.28
C LYS A 61 50.18 -25.50 -19.77
N GLU A 62 51.17 -26.11 -20.43
CA GLU A 62 51.13 -26.31 -21.88
C GLU A 62 50.83 -27.78 -22.14
N GLY A 63 49.82 -28.06 -22.98
CA GLY A 63 49.50 -29.41 -23.43
C GLY A 63 50.21 -29.76 -24.74
N LEU A 64 50.09 -31.02 -25.19
CA LEU A 64 50.14 -31.47 -26.59
C LEU A 64 49.79 -32.98 -26.64
N ASN A 65 48.65 -33.28 -27.28
CA ASN A 65 48.42 -34.35 -28.28
C ASN A 65 48.18 -35.85 -27.94
N ASP A 66 47.22 -36.37 -28.72
CA ASP A 66 47.10 -37.66 -29.43
C ASP A 66 46.79 -39.01 -28.74
N GLU A 67 45.52 -39.40 -28.95
CA GLU A 67 45.04 -40.61 -29.66
C GLU A 67 45.27 -42.06 -29.18
N THR A 68 44.12 -42.75 -29.06
CA THR A 68 43.82 -44.17 -29.36
C THR A 68 44.09 -45.29 -28.32
N ARG A 69 43.03 -45.54 -27.53
CA ARG A 69 42.18 -46.78 -27.44
C ARG A 69 42.75 -48.17 -27.03
N ASP A 70 41.83 -48.89 -26.36
CA ASP A 70 41.80 -50.30 -25.88
C ASP A 70 42.70 -50.68 -24.67
N SER A 71 42.22 -51.46 -23.68
CA SER A 71 40.93 -52.18 -23.52
C SER A 71 40.60 -52.56 -22.05
N ASP A 72 39.30 -52.84 -21.79
CA ASP A 72 38.69 -53.51 -20.61
C ASP A 72 38.98 -52.94 -19.18
N SER A 73 38.06 -52.16 -18.58
CA SER A 73 36.87 -52.58 -17.77
C SER A 73 37.22 -52.91 -16.30
N MET A 74 36.40 -52.59 -15.28
CA MET A 74 34.95 -52.69 -15.21
C MET A 74 34.33 -51.88 -14.05
N PHE A 75 33.65 -50.77 -14.36
CA PHE A 75 32.40 -50.31 -13.71
C PHE A 75 31.65 -49.43 -14.74
N PRO A 76 30.33 -49.60 -14.94
CA PRO A 76 29.58 -48.81 -15.92
C PRO A 76 29.12 -47.49 -15.29
N ASP A 77 29.47 -46.37 -15.91
CA ASP A 77 28.83 -45.07 -15.64
C ASP A 77 27.38 -45.15 -16.12
N ASN A 78 26.47 -45.39 -15.18
CA ASN A 78 25.03 -45.29 -15.40
C ASN A 78 24.62 -43.82 -15.24
N PRO A 79 24.09 -43.14 -16.27
CA PRO A 79 23.74 -41.71 -16.19
C PRO A 79 22.75 -41.39 -15.04
N SER A 80 21.88 -42.35 -14.70
CA SER A 80 20.93 -42.26 -13.57
C SER A 80 21.55 -42.47 -12.18
N GLN A 81 22.85 -42.18 -12.03
CA GLN A 81 23.59 -42.21 -10.76
C GLN A 81 24.46 -40.96 -10.53
N ARG A 82 24.42 -39.93 -11.40
CA ARG A 82 24.98 -38.62 -11.03
C ARG A 82 24.09 -37.99 -9.94
N THR A 83 24.73 -37.66 -8.82
CA THR A 83 24.13 -37.00 -7.65
C THR A 83 24.87 -35.71 -7.31
N GLU A 84 25.63 -35.17 -8.26
CA GLU A 84 26.35 -33.92 -8.14
C GLU A 84 25.61 -32.92 -9.02
N ASP A 85 25.04 -31.90 -8.39
CA ASP A 85 24.44 -30.72 -9.01
C ASP A 85 25.60 -29.84 -9.54
N LEU A 86 25.82 -29.84 -10.86
CA LEU A 86 27.01 -29.23 -11.47
C LEU A 86 26.82 -27.73 -11.72
N ASP A 87 25.64 -27.29 -12.14
CA ASP A 87 25.32 -25.88 -12.41
C ASP A 87 24.80 -25.09 -11.19
N ARG A 88 24.29 -25.77 -10.17
CA ARG A 88 23.80 -25.25 -8.87
C ARG A 88 22.41 -24.63 -8.87
N ASP A 89 21.51 -25.12 -9.70
CA ASP A 89 20.09 -24.75 -9.63
C ASP A 89 19.28 -25.48 -8.53
N GLY A 90 19.82 -26.58 -7.98
CA GLY A 90 19.20 -27.38 -6.93
C GLY A 90 18.56 -28.69 -7.38
N PHE A 91 18.61 -29.00 -8.68
CA PHE A 91 18.26 -30.29 -9.26
C PHE A 91 19.53 -31.10 -9.61
N THR A 92 19.31 -32.33 -10.07
CA THR A 92 20.35 -33.25 -10.57
C THR A 92 19.72 -34.15 -11.61
N VAL A 93 20.51 -34.80 -12.47
CA VAL A 93 19.99 -35.85 -13.39
C VAL A 93 19.11 -36.89 -12.67
N ALA A 94 19.44 -37.23 -11.41
CA ALA A 94 18.66 -38.18 -10.62
C ALA A 94 17.30 -37.63 -10.11
N GLN A 95 17.11 -36.31 -10.13
CA GLN A 95 15.88 -35.61 -9.73
C GLN A 95 15.01 -35.18 -10.92
N GLY A 96 15.43 -35.46 -12.16
CA GLY A 96 14.68 -35.16 -13.39
C GLY A 96 15.29 -34.06 -14.26
N ASP A 97 16.45 -33.54 -13.89
CA ASP A 97 17.21 -32.60 -14.72
C ASP A 97 17.66 -33.26 -16.05
N CYS A 98 17.44 -32.54 -17.15
CA CYS A 98 17.76 -32.96 -18.50
C CYS A 98 19.00 -32.26 -19.09
N ASP A 99 19.53 -31.20 -18.46
CA ASP A 99 20.81 -30.55 -18.82
C ASP A 99 21.55 -30.00 -17.58
N ASP A 100 21.97 -30.93 -16.71
CA ASP A 100 22.77 -30.84 -15.46
C ASP A 100 23.98 -29.84 -15.48
N ASP A 101 24.37 -29.32 -16.66
CA ASP A 101 25.42 -28.31 -16.89
C ASP A 101 24.85 -26.88 -17.12
N ASN A 102 23.53 -26.67 -17.04
CA ASN A 102 22.81 -25.46 -17.45
C ASN A 102 21.56 -25.14 -16.60
N TYR A 103 21.76 -24.29 -15.59
CA TYR A 103 20.79 -23.82 -14.58
C TYR A 103 19.44 -23.25 -15.09
N ALA A 104 19.28 -23.13 -16.40
CA ALA A 104 18.08 -22.68 -17.10
C ALA A 104 17.15 -23.80 -17.55
N ILE A 105 17.56 -25.06 -17.44
CA ILE A 105 16.84 -26.25 -17.92
C ILE A 105 16.71 -27.22 -16.73
N ASN A 106 15.53 -27.29 -16.09
CA ASN A 106 15.27 -28.19 -14.96
C ASN A 106 13.77 -28.35 -14.65
N PRO A 107 13.36 -29.39 -13.91
CA PRO A 107 11.97 -29.62 -13.49
C PRO A 107 11.28 -28.42 -12.84
N GLY A 108 10.44 -27.72 -13.60
CA GLY A 108 9.65 -26.59 -13.15
C GLY A 108 10.17 -25.20 -13.56
N ARG A 109 11.04 -25.11 -14.57
CA ARG A 109 11.22 -23.86 -15.32
C ARG A 109 9.98 -23.53 -16.14
N SER A 110 9.95 -22.30 -16.68
CA SER A 110 8.94 -21.90 -17.64
C SER A 110 9.49 -22.11 -19.04
N GLU A 111 8.69 -22.77 -19.86
CA GLU A 111 9.02 -23.04 -21.27
C GLU A 111 9.22 -21.74 -22.07
N ILE A 112 10.19 -21.73 -22.97
CA ILE A 112 10.35 -20.71 -24.02
C ILE A 112 9.84 -21.33 -25.32
N CYS A 113 8.56 -21.13 -25.59
CA CYS A 113 7.86 -21.88 -26.63
C CYS A 113 8.57 -21.85 -28.00
N GLY A 114 8.67 -23.02 -28.63
CA GLY A 114 9.13 -23.18 -30.00
C GLY A 114 10.60 -22.85 -30.25
N ASP A 115 11.43 -22.71 -29.21
CA ASP A 115 12.87 -22.53 -29.37
C ASP A 115 13.64 -23.85 -29.62
N GLY A 116 12.94 -24.99 -29.47
CA GLY A 116 13.46 -26.34 -29.67
C GLY A 116 14.13 -26.95 -28.44
N ILE A 117 14.02 -26.31 -27.28
CA ILE A 117 14.56 -26.75 -25.99
C ILE A 117 13.38 -27.01 -25.04
N ASP A 118 13.45 -28.13 -24.32
CA ASP A 118 12.52 -28.55 -23.26
C ASP A 118 13.13 -28.04 -21.94
N GLN A 119 12.76 -26.83 -21.51
CA GLN A 119 13.38 -26.17 -20.34
C GLN A 119 12.83 -26.68 -19.02
N ASP A 120 11.58 -27.16 -18.96
CA ASP A 120 10.97 -27.74 -17.76
C ASP A 120 11.20 -29.26 -17.62
N CYS A 121 11.86 -29.88 -18.62
CA CYS A 121 12.18 -31.31 -18.71
C CYS A 121 10.94 -32.24 -18.70
N ASN A 122 9.77 -31.78 -19.14
CA ASN A 122 8.55 -32.59 -19.25
C ASN A 122 8.60 -33.61 -20.42
N GLY A 123 9.52 -33.42 -21.36
CA GLY A 123 9.70 -34.25 -22.56
C GLY A 123 9.22 -33.61 -23.87
N THR A 124 8.71 -32.38 -23.84
CA THR A 124 8.21 -31.62 -24.99
C THR A 124 8.36 -30.11 -24.82
N ASP A 125 9.07 -29.47 -25.77
CA ASP A 125 9.03 -28.01 -26.02
C ASP A 125 7.59 -27.56 -26.27
N LEU A 126 7.14 -26.54 -25.54
CA LEU A 126 5.80 -25.96 -25.67
C LEU A 126 5.61 -25.29 -27.04
N ASN A 127 4.53 -25.62 -27.75
CA ASN A 127 4.21 -24.95 -29.01
C ASN A 127 3.57 -23.57 -28.74
N CYS A 128 4.09 -22.50 -29.36
CA CYS A 128 3.57 -21.14 -29.15
C CYS A 128 2.10 -20.97 -29.53
N ASN A 129 1.56 -21.79 -30.44
CA ASN A 129 0.13 -21.74 -30.81
C ASN A 129 -0.80 -22.19 -29.66
N ASP A 130 -0.26 -22.87 -28.64
CA ASP A 130 -1.02 -23.31 -27.47
C ASP A 130 -1.04 -22.24 -26.36
N LEU A 131 -0.34 -21.11 -26.55
CA LEU A 131 -0.36 -19.95 -25.64
C LEU A 131 -1.42 -18.92 -26.09
N ASP A 132 -2.21 -18.47 -25.12
CA ASP A 132 -3.01 -17.25 -25.18
C ASP A 132 -2.03 -16.05 -25.13
N GLN A 133 -1.91 -15.33 -26.25
CA GLN A 133 -0.86 -14.32 -26.48
C GLN A 133 -1.26 -12.90 -26.04
N ASP A 134 -2.55 -12.57 -26.01
CA ASP A 134 -3.05 -11.26 -25.61
C ASP A 134 -3.76 -11.24 -24.23
N GLY A 135 -4.03 -12.42 -23.66
CA GLY A 135 -4.58 -12.64 -22.32
C GLY A 135 -6.11 -12.68 -22.27
N ASP A 136 -6.80 -12.92 -23.38
CA ASP A 136 -8.27 -12.98 -23.45
C ASP A 136 -8.87 -14.29 -22.85
N GLY A 137 -8.09 -15.37 -22.81
CA GLY A 137 -8.50 -16.69 -22.33
C GLY A 137 -8.70 -17.75 -23.42
N PHE A 138 -8.57 -17.40 -24.70
CA PHE A 138 -8.56 -18.29 -25.85
C PHE A 138 -7.21 -18.20 -26.56
N SER A 139 -6.69 -19.34 -27.03
CA SER A 139 -5.59 -19.34 -28.01
C SER A 139 -6.11 -19.64 -29.41
N SER A 140 -5.26 -19.45 -30.41
CA SER A 140 -5.51 -19.85 -31.81
C SER A 140 -5.96 -21.32 -31.97
N VAL A 141 -5.57 -22.22 -31.05
CA VAL A 141 -6.00 -23.62 -31.03
C VAL A 141 -7.36 -23.81 -30.33
N MET A 142 -7.76 -22.88 -29.45
CA MET A 142 -9.08 -22.86 -28.81
C MET A 142 -10.16 -22.17 -29.66
N GLY A 143 -9.80 -21.57 -30.79
CA GLY A 143 -10.73 -20.99 -31.76
C GLY A 143 -10.60 -19.49 -31.96
N ASP A 144 -9.58 -18.85 -31.37
CA ASP A 144 -9.28 -17.45 -31.67
C ASP A 144 -8.84 -17.26 -33.13
N CYS A 145 -9.41 -16.24 -33.78
CA CYS A 145 -9.14 -15.83 -35.14
C CYS A 145 -8.15 -14.64 -35.27
N ASP A 146 -7.86 -13.91 -34.18
CA ASP A 146 -6.73 -12.96 -34.07
C ASP A 146 -6.13 -12.93 -32.66
N ASP A 147 -5.33 -13.97 -32.36
CA ASP A 147 -4.53 -14.27 -31.15
C ASP A 147 -3.55 -13.15 -30.69
N ASN A 148 -3.71 -11.92 -31.16
CA ASN A 148 -2.96 -10.73 -30.78
C ASN A 148 -3.88 -9.55 -30.40
N ASN A 149 -5.19 -9.75 -30.37
CA ASN A 149 -6.20 -8.72 -30.20
C ASN A 149 -7.39 -9.19 -29.34
N VAL A 150 -7.29 -8.87 -28.04
CA VAL A 150 -8.25 -9.17 -26.95
C VAL A 150 -9.72 -8.75 -27.21
N SER A 151 -10.02 -8.09 -28.32
CA SER A 151 -11.38 -7.73 -28.76
C SER A 151 -11.99 -8.71 -29.79
N ILE A 152 -11.19 -9.63 -30.33
CA ILE A 152 -11.57 -10.64 -31.33
C ILE A 152 -11.33 -12.01 -30.69
N ALA A 153 -12.39 -12.77 -30.44
CA ALA A 153 -12.29 -14.11 -29.85
C ALA A 153 -13.69 -14.78 -29.78
N PRO A 154 -13.76 -16.12 -29.64
CA PRO A 154 -15.02 -16.83 -29.44
C PRO A 154 -15.92 -16.22 -28.35
N ASN A 155 -17.19 -16.00 -28.66
CA ASN A 155 -18.21 -15.41 -27.77
C ASN A 155 -18.03 -13.91 -27.45
N ARG A 156 -17.29 -13.14 -28.26
CA ARG A 156 -17.49 -11.69 -28.33
C ARG A 156 -18.84 -11.36 -28.99
N PHE A 157 -19.12 -10.07 -29.19
CA PHE A 157 -20.27 -9.60 -29.95
C PHE A 157 -19.77 -8.85 -31.18
N ASP A 158 -20.32 -9.14 -32.34
CA ASP A 158 -19.96 -8.45 -33.57
C ASP A 158 -20.46 -7.00 -33.57
N VAL A 159 -19.64 -6.11 -34.14
CA VAL A 159 -20.03 -4.72 -34.43
C VAL A 159 -20.54 -4.70 -35.86
N CYS A 160 -21.86 -4.55 -36.06
CA CYS A 160 -22.47 -4.83 -37.36
C CYS A 160 -21.88 -3.96 -38.49
N GLY A 161 -21.49 -4.59 -39.59
CA GLY A 161 -21.08 -3.93 -40.82
C GLY A 161 -19.70 -3.26 -40.78
N ASP A 162 -18.89 -3.47 -39.73
CA ASP A 162 -17.52 -2.94 -39.67
C ASP A 162 -16.51 -3.78 -40.48
N GLY A 163 -16.93 -4.97 -40.95
CA GLY A 163 -16.16 -5.89 -41.78
C GLY A 163 -15.19 -6.79 -41.00
N ILE A 164 -15.29 -6.81 -39.68
CA ILE A 164 -14.54 -7.69 -38.77
C ILE A 164 -15.50 -8.77 -38.23
N ASP A 165 -14.96 -9.94 -37.90
CA ASP A 165 -15.67 -11.10 -37.34
C ASP A 165 -15.17 -11.25 -35.90
N GLN A 166 -15.75 -10.46 -34.98
CA GLN A 166 -15.22 -10.32 -33.62
C GLN A 166 -15.49 -11.56 -32.78
N ASP A 167 -16.62 -12.25 -32.98
CA ASP A 167 -16.95 -13.50 -32.26
C ASP A 167 -16.35 -14.78 -32.88
N CYS A 168 -15.65 -14.64 -34.01
CA CYS A 168 -15.04 -15.70 -34.81
C CYS A 168 -16.04 -16.76 -35.35
N ASN A 169 -17.34 -16.42 -35.54
CA ASN A 169 -18.33 -17.33 -36.13
C ASN A 169 -18.14 -17.52 -37.65
N GLY A 170 -17.38 -16.64 -38.31
CA GLY A 170 -17.13 -16.65 -39.75
C GLY A 170 -17.94 -15.64 -40.55
N GLN A 171 -18.69 -14.73 -39.91
CA GLN A 171 -19.54 -13.71 -40.53
C GLN A 171 -19.65 -12.46 -39.64
N ASP A 172 -19.36 -11.30 -40.23
CA ASP A 172 -19.79 -9.99 -39.71
C ASP A 172 -21.33 -9.89 -39.73
N LEU A 173 -21.90 -9.24 -38.71
CA LEU A 173 -23.33 -9.06 -38.49
C LEU A 173 -23.90 -7.99 -39.45
N SER A 174 -25.06 -8.25 -40.07
CA SER A 174 -25.72 -7.30 -40.98
C SER A 174 -26.67 -6.37 -40.22
N CYS A 175 -26.60 -5.06 -40.49
CA CYS A 175 -27.39 -4.05 -39.76
C CYS A 175 -28.86 -3.91 -40.20
N ASP A 176 -29.29 -4.48 -41.34
CA ASP A 176 -30.65 -4.34 -41.93
C ASP A 176 -31.85 -4.63 -40.99
N ASN A 177 -31.60 -5.31 -39.87
CA ASN A 177 -32.59 -5.69 -38.86
C ASN A 177 -32.16 -5.32 -37.42
N VAL A 178 -31.23 -4.37 -37.30
CA VAL A 178 -30.73 -3.82 -36.05
C VAL A 178 -31.33 -2.43 -35.85
N ASP A 179 -31.65 -2.13 -34.60
CA ASP A 179 -32.08 -0.83 -34.10
C ASP A 179 -30.78 -0.15 -33.61
N ASP A 180 -30.10 0.57 -34.52
CA ASP A 180 -28.70 1.02 -34.36
C ASP A 180 -28.58 2.23 -33.41
N ASP A 181 -29.60 3.09 -33.39
CA ASP A 181 -29.69 4.24 -32.48
C ASP A 181 -30.57 4.01 -31.24
N GLY A 182 -31.42 2.97 -31.26
CA GLY A 182 -32.14 2.46 -30.09
C GLY A 182 -33.53 3.06 -29.84
N ASP A 183 -34.18 3.66 -30.84
CA ASP A 183 -35.54 4.20 -30.70
C ASP A 183 -36.66 3.14 -30.82
N GLY A 184 -36.32 1.92 -31.25
CA GLY A 184 -37.25 0.81 -31.43
C GLY A 184 -37.76 0.62 -32.87
N TYR A 185 -37.32 1.44 -33.83
CA TYR A 185 -37.66 1.35 -35.25
C TYR A 185 -36.44 1.03 -36.11
N THR A 186 -36.49 -0.13 -36.77
CA THR A 186 -35.57 -0.44 -37.89
C THR A 186 -36.01 0.23 -39.20
N VAL A 187 -35.09 0.34 -40.16
CA VAL A 187 -35.34 0.67 -41.58
C VAL A 187 -36.55 -0.05 -42.17
N ILE A 188 -36.69 -1.34 -41.87
CA ILE A 188 -37.77 -2.19 -42.41
C ILE A 188 -39.14 -1.84 -41.80
N SER A 189 -39.16 -1.27 -40.59
CA SER A 189 -40.34 -0.70 -39.94
C SER A 189 -40.67 0.74 -40.35
N GLY A 190 -39.82 1.38 -41.17
CA GLY A 190 -40.08 2.69 -41.76
C GLY A 190 -39.32 3.86 -41.12
N ASP A 191 -38.32 3.58 -40.28
CA ASP A 191 -37.31 4.58 -39.94
C ASP A 191 -36.67 5.15 -41.22
N CYS A 192 -36.45 6.47 -41.21
CA CYS A 192 -35.87 7.24 -42.31
C CYS A 192 -34.49 7.83 -42.00
N ALA A 193 -33.92 7.59 -40.81
CA ALA A 193 -32.61 8.07 -40.40
C ALA A 193 -31.88 7.20 -39.35
N GLU A 194 -31.57 5.95 -39.72
CA GLU A 194 -30.70 4.87 -39.14
C GLU A 194 -29.65 5.16 -38.04
N GLY A 195 -29.29 6.41 -37.73
CA GLY A 195 -28.33 6.79 -36.69
C GLY A 195 -28.75 8.05 -35.92
N ASN A 196 -30.05 8.30 -35.79
CA ASN A 196 -30.63 9.42 -35.06
C ASN A 196 -32.03 9.10 -34.50
N ALA A 197 -32.05 8.53 -33.29
CA ALA A 197 -33.20 8.11 -32.47
C ALA A 197 -34.28 9.19 -32.16
N ARG A 198 -34.20 10.36 -32.80
CA ARG A 198 -35.19 11.44 -32.79
C ARG A 198 -35.99 11.54 -34.09
N ILE A 199 -35.67 10.74 -35.10
CA ILE A 199 -36.33 10.72 -36.41
C ILE A 199 -36.88 9.31 -36.64
N TYR A 200 -38.19 9.12 -36.43
CA TYR A 200 -38.85 7.84 -36.55
C TYR A 200 -40.35 7.99 -36.85
N PRO A 201 -41.03 6.96 -37.37
CA PRO A 201 -42.46 6.99 -37.65
C PRO A 201 -43.32 7.50 -36.48
N GLY A 202 -43.83 8.72 -36.59
CA GLY A 202 -44.66 9.36 -35.56
C GLY A 202 -43.91 10.06 -34.43
N ALA A 203 -42.64 10.44 -34.62
CA ALA A 203 -41.91 11.36 -33.74
C ALA A 203 -42.60 12.75 -33.65
N GLN A 204 -42.09 13.62 -32.76
CA GLN A 204 -42.56 15.01 -32.68
C GLN A 204 -41.81 15.89 -33.68
N GLU A 205 -42.56 16.57 -34.54
CA GLU A 205 -42.04 17.51 -35.53
C GLU A 205 -41.47 18.81 -34.92
N ASN A 206 -40.28 19.21 -35.37
CA ASN A 206 -39.66 20.50 -35.05
C ASN A 206 -39.93 21.50 -36.19
N CYS A 207 -41.03 22.26 -36.06
CA CYS A 207 -41.57 23.00 -37.19
C CYS A 207 -40.56 23.91 -37.93
N GLY A 208 -40.51 23.80 -39.26
CA GLY A 208 -39.76 24.67 -40.15
C GLY A 208 -38.24 24.60 -39.99
N ASP A 209 -37.70 23.49 -39.46
CA ASP A 209 -36.25 23.24 -39.42
C ASP A 209 -35.72 22.57 -40.71
N GLY A 210 -36.61 22.09 -41.57
CA GLY A 210 -36.31 21.44 -42.85
C GLY A 210 -36.03 19.94 -42.75
N VAL A 211 -36.30 19.32 -41.60
CA VAL A 211 -36.21 17.87 -41.36
C VAL A 211 -37.63 17.33 -41.11
N ASP A 212 -37.89 16.13 -41.63
CA ASP A 212 -39.13 15.36 -41.48
C ASP A 212 -38.85 14.34 -40.36
N GLN A 213 -39.13 14.70 -39.10
CA GLN A 213 -38.79 13.87 -37.95
C GLN A 213 -39.75 12.69 -37.81
N ASP A 214 -41.03 12.87 -38.15
CA ASP A 214 -42.03 11.80 -38.02
C ASP A 214 -42.10 10.83 -39.22
N CYS A 215 -41.23 11.05 -40.22
CA CYS A 215 -41.12 10.34 -41.49
C CYS A 215 -42.43 10.32 -42.32
N ASN A 216 -43.33 11.31 -42.17
CA ASN A 216 -44.55 11.41 -42.98
C ASN A 216 -44.31 11.93 -44.41
N GLY A 217 -43.19 12.62 -44.64
CA GLY A 217 -42.78 13.17 -45.93
C GLY A 217 -42.85 14.69 -46.08
N GLU A 218 -43.26 15.44 -45.05
CA GLU A 218 -43.40 16.91 -45.05
C GLU A 218 -43.09 17.50 -43.65
N ASP A 219 -42.12 18.43 -43.59
CA ASP A 219 -41.80 19.27 -42.40
C ASP A 219 -42.98 20.17 -42.00
N LEU A 220 -43.34 20.15 -40.71
CA LEU A 220 -44.42 20.95 -40.12
C LEU A 220 -44.17 22.47 -40.24
N ALA A 221 -45.12 23.23 -40.78
CA ALA A 221 -45.00 24.70 -40.84
C ALA A 221 -45.41 25.40 -39.51
N CYS A 222 -44.53 26.23 -38.94
CA CYS A 222 -44.84 27.00 -37.72
C CYS A 222 -45.89 28.11 -37.93
N ASP A 223 -46.75 28.32 -36.93
CA ASP A 223 -47.50 29.57 -36.74
C ASP A 223 -46.60 30.68 -36.19
N ASN A 224 -46.93 31.93 -36.50
CA ASN A 224 -46.14 33.12 -36.16
C ASN A 224 -46.73 33.86 -34.93
N LEU A 225 -47.12 33.10 -33.90
CA LEU A 225 -47.43 33.65 -32.59
C LEU A 225 -46.13 33.72 -31.78
N ASP A 226 -45.94 34.82 -31.05
CA ASP A 226 -44.76 35.16 -30.25
C ASP A 226 -45.33 36.04 -29.12
N GLN A 227 -45.54 35.45 -27.94
CA GLN A 227 -46.34 36.02 -26.86
C GLN A 227 -45.57 37.03 -26.02
N ASP A 228 -44.29 36.77 -25.73
CA ASP A 228 -43.44 37.63 -24.91
C ASP A 228 -42.63 38.65 -25.72
N SER A 229 -42.62 38.52 -27.06
CA SER A 229 -41.94 39.38 -28.03
C SER A 229 -40.41 39.29 -28.04
N ASP A 230 -39.85 38.11 -27.78
CA ASP A 230 -38.41 37.85 -27.78
C ASP A 230 -37.81 37.53 -29.17
N GLY A 231 -38.65 37.13 -30.13
CA GLY A 231 -38.29 36.76 -31.49
C GLY A 231 -38.29 35.26 -31.80
N VAL A 232 -38.62 34.41 -30.82
CA VAL A 232 -38.90 32.98 -30.93
C VAL A 232 -40.42 32.79 -30.99
N PRO A 233 -40.98 32.07 -31.99
CA PRO A 233 -42.42 31.81 -32.01
C PRO A 233 -42.83 30.78 -30.95
N ASP A 234 -43.99 30.94 -30.31
CA ASP A 234 -44.58 30.11 -29.23
C ASP A 234 -44.49 28.58 -29.48
N GLN A 235 -44.43 28.14 -30.74
CA GLN A 235 -44.35 26.71 -31.13
C GLN A 235 -42.93 26.14 -31.10
N ARG A 236 -41.91 26.97 -30.94
CA ARG A 236 -40.49 26.61 -30.80
C ARG A 236 -39.84 27.26 -29.59
N ASP A 237 -40.60 28.07 -28.87
CA ASP A 237 -40.19 28.72 -27.65
C ASP A 237 -40.29 27.72 -26.49
N LEU A 238 -39.17 27.51 -25.82
CA LEU A 238 -39.03 26.63 -24.67
C LEU A 238 -39.55 27.32 -23.38
N CYS A 239 -39.78 28.63 -23.43
CA CYS A 239 -40.38 29.44 -22.37
C CYS A 239 -41.46 30.43 -22.89
N PRO A 240 -42.62 29.97 -23.43
CA PRO A 240 -43.62 30.80 -24.15
C PRO A 240 -44.29 32.00 -23.42
N GLU A 241 -43.94 32.27 -22.16
CA GLU A 241 -44.39 33.44 -21.39
C GLU A 241 -43.21 34.33 -20.93
N ASP A 242 -41.96 33.97 -21.28
CA ASP A 242 -40.75 34.36 -20.55
C ASP A 242 -39.50 34.61 -21.45
N PHE A 243 -39.49 35.78 -22.11
CA PHE A 243 -38.44 36.35 -22.97
C PHE A 243 -37.02 35.77 -22.82
N ASP A 244 -36.62 34.79 -23.65
CA ASP A 244 -35.24 34.36 -23.86
C ASP A 244 -34.90 34.17 -25.36
N PRO A 245 -34.43 35.23 -26.05
CA PRO A 245 -34.04 35.17 -27.47
C PRO A 245 -32.91 34.16 -27.80
N ARG A 246 -32.38 33.45 -26.80
CA ARG A 246 -31.36 32.40 -26.95
C ARG A 246 -31.96 31.00 -26.97
N ASN A 247 -33.16 30.80 -26.42
CA ASN A 247 -33.92 29.55 -26.42
C ASN A 247 -33.04 28.33 -26.08
N LEU A 248 -32.43 28.35 -24.89
CA LEU A 248 -31.52 27.30 -24.42
C LEU A 248 -32.30 26.28 -23.58
N ASP A 249 -31.92 25.01 -23.73
CA ASP A 249 -32.39 23.85 -22.95
C ASP A 249 -31.14 22.99 -22.69
N SER A 250 -30.67 23.02 -21.44
CA SER A 250 -29.38 22.45 -21.04
C SER A 250 -29.44 20.94 -20.73
N ASP A 251 -30.59 20.42 -20.32
CA ASP A 251 -30.79 18.99 -20.01
C ASP A 251 -31.66 18.21 -21.00
N GLN A 252 -32.22 18.91 -22.00
CA GLN A 252 -33.00 18.40 -23.13
C GLN A 252 -34.37 17.82 -22.74
N ASP A 253 -35.03 18.44 -21.75
CA ASP A 253 -36.35 18.04 -21.27
C ASP A 253 -37.53 18.70 -22.01
N GLY A 254 -37.27 19.78 -22.76
CA GLY A 254 -38.28 20.55 -23.50
C GLY A 254 -38.79 21.81 -22.79
N VAL A 255 -38.25 22.17 -21.63
CA VAL A 255 -38.43 23.45 -20.93
C VAL A 255 -37.12 24.23 -20.99
N GLY A 256 -37.20 25.56 -21.17
CA GLY A 256 -36.00 26.36 -21.38
C GLY A 256 -35.31 26.77 -20.08
N ASP A 257 -33.96 26.89 -20.11
CA ASP A 257 -33.08 27.33 -19.00
C ASP A 257 -33.60 28.52 -18.18
N ARG A 258 -34.45 29.37 -18.78
CA ARG A 258 -34.98 30.60 -18.18
C ARG A 258 -36.23 30.39 -17.34
N CYS A 259 -37.04 29.38 -17.66
CA CYS A 259 -38.30 29.05 -17.00
C CYS A 259 -38.28 27.67 -16.33
N ASP A 260 -37.22 26.90 -16.53
CA ASP A 260 -36.97 25.61 -15.89
C ASP A 260 -36.50 25.77 -14.43
N ASN A 261 -37.21 25.13 -13.51
CA ASN A 261 -36.89 25.07 -12.09
C ASN A 261 -35.84 24.00 -11.72
N CYS A 262 -35.29 23.27 -12.70
CA CYS A 262 -34.24 22.27 -12.49
C CYS A 262 -33.03 22.26 -13.45
N VAL A 263 -32.93 23.12 -14.47
CA VAL A 263 -31.86 23.49 -15.46
C VAL A 263 -30.85 22.42 -15.96
N ASN A 264 -30.48 21.42 -15.16
CA ASN A 264 -29.53 20.36 -15.46
C ASN A 264 -30.10 18.96 -15.07
N VAL A 265 -31.39 18.84 -14.75
CA VAL A 265 -32.05 17.62 -14.27
C VAL A 265 -33.47 17.52 -14.83
N ALA A 266 -33.58 16.89 -16.01
CA ALA A 266 -34.80 16.80 -16.82
C ALA A 266 -36.06 16.47 -16.02
N ASN A 267 -37.00 17.42 -15.98
CA ASN A 267 -38.24 17.35 -15.22
C ASN A 267 -39.44 18.03 -15.95
N PRO A 268 -39.91 17.56 -17.13
CA PRO A 268 -40.78 18.33 -18.05
C PRO A 268 -42.15 18.75 -17.50
N ASN A 269 -42.50 18.30 -16.29
CA ASN A 269 -43.71 18.64 -15.56
C ASN A 269 -43.51 19.79 -14.54
N GLN A 270 -42.30 20.31 -14.39
CA GLN A 270 -41.95 21.50 -13.59
C GLN A 270 -42.59 21.49 -12.20
N THR A 271 -42.54 20.33 -11.53
CA THR A 271 -43.21 20.13 -10.25
C THR A 271 -42.36 20.73 -9.14
N ASP A 272 -42.94 21.66 -8.39
CA ASP A 272 -42.35 22.32 -7.22
C ASP A 272 -43.45 22.33 -6.13
N ALA A 273 -43.27 21.47 -5.12
CA ALA A 273 -44.30 21.19 -4.12
C ALA A 273 -44.38 22.22 -2.98
N ASP A 274 -43.28 22.92 -2.66
CA ASP A 274 -43.20 23.89 -1.56
C ASP A 274 -43.03 25.36 -2.00
N GLN A 275 -42.86 25.59 -3.30
CA GLN A 275 -42.86 26.87 -4.02
C GLN A 275 -41.65 27.75 -3.69
N ASP A 276 -40.47 27.15 -3.53
CA ASP A 276 -39.22 27.86 -3.31
C ASP A 276 -38.51 28.31 -4.61
N GLY A 277 -38.89 27.72 -5.75
CA GLY A 277 -38.32 28.00 -7.07
C GLY A 277 -37.38 26.91 -7.62
N PHE A 278 -37.16 25.82 -6.88
CA PHE A 278 -36.45 24.61 -7.33
C PHE A 278 -37.42 23.42 -7.45
N GLY A 279 -37.35 22.66 -8.53
CA GLY A 279 -38.28 21.56 -8.75
C GLY A 279 -37.98 20.30 -7.94
N ASP A 280 -39.02 19.55 -7.53
CA ASP A 280 -38.97 18.27 -6.79
C ASP A 280 -37.97 17.24 -7.39
N ALA A 281 -37.68 17.32 -8.69
CA ALA A 281 -36.79 16.41 -9.40
C ALA A 281 -35.30 16.66 -9.10
N CYS A 282 -34.90 17.93 -9.00
CA CYS A 282 -33.60 18.37 -8.51
C CYS A 282 -33.61 18.67 -6.99
N SER A 283 -34.80 18.67 -6.38
CA SER A 283 -35.06 18.87 -4.94
C SER A 283 -35.83 17.71 -4.27
N PRO A 284 -35.36 16.44 -4.28
CA PRO A 284 -36.12 15.34 -3.65
C PRO A 284 -36.18 15.40 -2.11
N GLN A 285 -35.21 16.08 -1.49
CA GLN A 285 -35.05 16.49 -0.08
C GLN A 285 -33.64 17.07 0.05
N SER A 286 -33.52 18.38 0.31
CA SER A 286 -32.33 19.15 -0.10
C SER A 286 -31.61 19.88 1.04
N ASP A 287 -31.90 19.50 2.29
CA ASP A 287 -31.27 19.95 3.54
C ASP A 287 -31.91 19.10 4.66
N MET A 288 -31.43 17.87 4.82
CA MET A 288 -32.04 16.85 5.70
C MET A 288 -31.72 17.09 7.19
N ASP A 289 -30.69 17.88 7.51
CA ASP A 289 -30.28 18.22 8.87
C ASP A 289 -30.46 19.70 9.27
N GLY A 290 -30.60 20.61 8.31
CA GLY A 290 -30.98 22.01 8.49
C GLY A 290 -29.83 23.02 8.49
N ASP A 291 -28.69 22.68 7.89
CA ASP A 291 -27.49 23.51 7.85
C ASP A 291 -27.44 24.49 6.66
N GLY A 292 -28.18 24.16 5.59
CA GLY A 292 -28.32 24.98 4.37
C GLY A 292 -27.45 24.58 3.18
N VAL A 293 -26.82 23.40 3.20
CA VAL A 293 -26.07 22.82 2.06
C VAL A 293 -26.53 21.39 1.79
N SER A 294 -26.85 21.05 0.53
CA SER A 294 -27.30 19.70 0.15
C SER A 294 -26.18 18.80 -0.40
N ILE A 295 -26.43 17.48 -0.51
CA ILE A 295 -25.49 16.57 -1.23
C ILE A 295 -25.17 17.07 -2.65
N SER A 296 -26.15 17.62 -3.36
CA SER A 296 -25.96 18.16 -4.71
C SER A 296 -25.18 19.48 -4.74
N GLN A 297 -25.05 20.17 -3.60
CA GLN A 297 -24.26 21.40 -3.41
C GLN A 297 -22.86 21.15 -2.84
N GLY A 298 -22.52 19.90 -2.53
CA GLY A 298 -21.19 19.47 -2.08
C GLY A 298 -21.14 18.89 -0.68
N ASP A 299 -22.27 18.80 0.03
CA ASP A 299 -22.34 18.11 1.30
C ASP A 299 -22.03 16.60 1.14
N CYS A 300 -21.17 16.10 2.03
CA CYS A 300 -20.74 14.73 2.08
C CYS A 300 -21.50 13.88 3.14
N ASN A 301 -22.30 14.48 4.02
CA ASN A 301 -23.23 13.80 4.93
C ASN A 301 -24.43 14.65 5.40
N ASP A 302 -25.40 14.83 4.49
CA ASP A 302 -26.74 15.45 4.62
C ASP A 302 -27.68 14.73 5.62
N GLN A 303 -27.16 14.41 6.81
CA GLN A 303 -27.85 13.89 7.99
C GLN A 303 -27.17 14.34 9.30
N ASP A 304 -26.09 15.11 9.22
CA ASP A 304 -25.30 15.62 10.33
C ASP A 304 -24.83 17.06 10.03
N PRO A 305 -25.44 18.08 10.67
CA PRO A 305 -25.24 19.51 10.36
C PRO A 305 -23.90 20.05 10.91
N SER A 306 -22.94 19.15 11.10
CA SER A 306 -21.54 19.44 11.41
C SER A 306 -20.60 19.02 10.27
N ILE A 307 -21.12 18.46 9.17
CA ILE A 307 -20.36 18.03 8.00
C ILE A 307 -20.96 18.73 6.79
N SER A 308 -20.28 19.75 6.25
CA SER A 308 -20.68 20.44 5.01
C SER A 308 -19.58 21.39 4.49
N PRO A 309 -19.60 21.71 3.18
CA PRO A 309 -18.67 22.62 2.52
C PRO A 309 -18.27 23.89 3.29
N ASN A 310 -16.97 24.08 3.50
CA ASN A 310 -16.34 25.26 4.13
C ASN A 310 -16.59 25.42 5.65
N LEU A 311 -16.92 24.34 6.38
CA LEU A 311 -16.82 24.33 7.84
C LEU A 311 -15.36 24.41 8.33
N GLU A 312 -15.17 24.50 9.65
CA GLU A 312 -13.84 24.41 10.28
C GLU A 312 -13.66 22.99 10.81
N GLU A 313 -12.68 22.24 10.27
CA GLU A 313 -12.37 20.86 10.65
C GLU A 313 -12.31 20.65 12.17
N GLN A 314 -13.03 19.64 12.65
CA GLN A 314 -12.83 19.11 13.99
C GLN A 314 -11.87 17.93 13.89
N CYS A 315 -10.83 17.92 14.73
CA CYS A 315 -9.70 16.99 14.58
C CYS A 315 -10.00 15.55 15.06
N ASP A 316 -11.04 14.90 14.53
CA ASP A 316 -11.54 13.57 14.91
C ASP A 316 -11.56 12.53 13.76
N ALA A 317 -10.92 12.85 12.63
CA ALA A 317 -10.84 12.05 11.40
C ALA A 317 -12.16 11.87 10.62
N ILE A 318 -13.14 12.73 10.86
CA ILE A 318 -14.28 12.98 9.97
C ILE A 318 -13.96 14.21 9.12
N ASP A 319 -14.20 14.08 7.81
CA ASP A 319 -14.14 15.17 6.83
C ASP A 319 -15.36 16.07 7.06
N HIS A 320 -15.16 17.19 7.77
CA HIS A 320 -16.22 18.13 8.15
C HIS A 320 -16.46 19.21 7.09
N ASP A 321 -15.43 19.58 6.32
CA ASP A 321 -15.51 20.62 5.27
C ASP A 321 -15.74 20.06 3.85
N CYS A 322 -15.75 18.73 3.71
CA CYS A 322 -16.02 17.98 2.48
C CYS A 322 -15.00 18.20 1.34
N ASP A 323 -13.79 18.68 1.61
CA ASP A 323 -12.73 18.83 0.59
C ASP A 323 -11.97 17.53 0.23
N GLN A 324 -12.27 16.41 0.94
CA GLN A 324 -11.63 15.08 0.85
C GLN A 324 -10.29 14.93 1.60
N TYR A 325 -9.91 15.87 2.47
CA TYR A 325 -8.66 15.82 3.24
C TYR A 325 -8.80 15.80 4.78
N PRO A 326 -9.67 14.96 5.38
CA PRO A 326 -10.05 15.00 6.79
C PRO A 326 -8.92 15.41 7.76
N ASP A 327 -9.25 16.37 8.62
CA ASP A 327 -8.37 17.08 9.52
C ASP A 327 -7.29 17.97 8.84
N GLU A 328 -7.53 18.55 7.66
CA GLU A 328 -6.71 19.65 7.14
C GLU A 328 -6.97 20.93 7.96
N GLY A 329 -6.05 21.91 7.90
CA GLY A 329 -6.10 23.08 8.79
C GLY A 329 -5.87 22.83 10.29
N CYS A 330 -6.05 21.60 10.83
CA CYS A 330 -5.82 21.14 12.21
C CYS A 330 -4.33 21.22 12.64
N ASN A 331 -3.77 22.43 12.66
CA ASN A 331 -2.36 22.72 12.91
C ASN A 331 -1.96 22.56 14.40
N SER A 332 -2.86 22.07 15.26
CA SER A 332 -2.61 21.70 16.65
C SER A 332 -2.26 20.23 16.87
N ASP A 333 -2.71 19.30 16.01
CA ASP A 333 -2.64 17.84 16.26
C ASP A 333 -1.85 17.02 15.21
N LEU A 334 -1.13 17.68 14.29
CA LEU A 334 -0.17 16.99 13.41
C LEU A 334 1.06 16.43 14.16
N ARG A 335 1.27 16.81 15.43
CA ARG A 335 2.41 16.39 16.23
C ARG A 335 1.95 15.97 17.61
N SER A 336 2.48 14.85 18.10
CA SER A 336 2.37 14.49 19.52
C SER A 336 2.92 15.64 20.37
N ALA A 337 2.39 15.83 21.59
CA ALA A 337 2.94 16.82 22.51
C ALA A 337 4.45 16.58 22.72
N VAL A 338 5.23 17.66 22.84
CA VAL A 338 6.70 17.55 22.90
C VAL A 338 7.28 18.00 24.24
N VAL A 339 8.30 17.26 24.70
CA VAL A 339 9.10 17.61 25.87
C VAL A 339 10.38 18.30 25.41
N ASN A 340 10.63 19.50 25.94
CA ASN A 340 11.80 20.31 25.61
C ASN A 340 13.01 19.95 26.50
N PHE A 341 14.07 19.44 25.88
CA PHE A 341 15.36 19.17 26.52
C PHE A 341 16.30 20.34 26.28
N ALA A 342 16.73 21.01 27.35
CA ALA A 342 17.74 22.05 27.27
C ALA A 342 19.12 21.47 26.92
N ALA A 343 19.88 22.22 26.11
CA ALA A 343 21.27 21.90 25.79
C ALA A 343 22.08 21.70 27.07
N GLY A 344 22.75 20.55 27.21
CA GLY A 344 23.33 20.16 28.49
C GLY A 344 24.12 18.85 28.45
N PRO A 345 24.84 18.55 29.54
CA PRO A 345 25.58 17.31 29.68
C PRO A 345 24.64 16.12 29.85
N SER A 346 25.00 15.01 29.22
CA SER A 346 24.33 13.72 29.33
C SER A 346 25.34 12.58 29.50
N LEU A 347 24.83 11.43 29.94
CA LEU A 347 25.56 10.17 29.97
C LEU A 347 24.97 9.26 28.89
N LEU A 348 25.85 8.71 28.04
CA LEU A 348 25.52 7.77 26.98
C LEU A 348 26.20 6.42 27.27
N GLY A 349 25.48 5.32 27.12
CA GLY A 349 26.00 3.97 27.33
C GLY A 349 26.22 3.59 28.80
N SER A 350 26.79 2.42 29.01
CA SER A 350 26.82 1.72 30.30
C SER A 350 28.24 1.57 30.87
N THR A 351 28.32 1.44 32.19
CA THR A 351 29.51 0.91 32.89
C THR A 351 29.33 -0.55 33.32
N LEU A 352 28.14 -1.13 33.06
CA LEU A 352 27.64 -2.39 33.65
C LEU A 352 27.57 -3.56 32.66
N ALA A 353 28.42 -3.61 31.63
CA ALA A 353 28.72 -4.91 31.02
C ALA A 353 29.31 -5.84 32.10
N ASP A 354 29.10 -7.15 32.02
CA ASP A 354 29.81 -8.07 32.92
C ASP A 354 31.31 -7.99 32.59
N PRO A 355 32.16 -7.43 33.47
CA PRO A 355 33.56 -7.18 33.12
C PRO A 355 34.33 -8.48 32.84
N ASN A 356 33.78 -9.64 33.22
CA ASN A 356 34.36 -10.95 32.99
C ASN A 356 33.97 -11.55 31.63
N LEU A 357 32.84 -11.17 31.04
CA LEU A 357 32.39 -11.71 29.74
C LEU A 357 33.03 -10.92 28.58
N CYS A 358 32.93 -9.59 28.58
CA CYS A 358 33.61 -8.68 27.66
C CYS A 358 35.11 -8.99 27.43
N ALA A 359 35.83 -9.36 28.50
CA ALA A 359 37.29 -9.55 28.45
C ALA A 359 37.74 -10.95 28.01
N VAL A 360 36.83 -11.94 27.97
CA VAL A 360 37.16 -13.36 27.74
C VAL A 360 36.63 -13.88 26.41
N ASP A 361 35.40 -13.51 26.03
CA ASP A 361 34.87 -13.76 24.68
C ASP A 361 33.80 -12.70 24.31
N PRO A 362 34.16 -11.63 23.58
CA PRO A 362 33.23 -10.56 23.19
C PRO A 362 32.16 -10.99 22.17
N ARG A 363 32.02 -12.30 21.89
CA ARG A 363 30.89 -12.90 21.15
C ARG A 363 29.85 -13.54 22.09
N GLN A 364 30.15 -13.63 23.39
CA GLN A 364 29.26 -14.18 24.43
C GLN A 364 28.74 -13.11 25.40
N ASP A 365 29.35 -11.93 25.43
CA ASP A 365 28.77 -10.76 26.09
C ASP A 365 27.96 -9.95 25.08
N GLU A 366 26.67 -9.91 25.31
CA GLU A 366 25.67 -9.33 24.41
C GLU A 366 25.61 -7.80 24.53
N ASN A 367 26.31 -7.20 25.51
CA ASN A 367 26.25 -5.77 25.81
C ASN A 367 27.60 -5.06 25.49
N CYS A 368 28.48 -5.69 24.71
CA CYS A 368 29.80 -5.14 24.33
C CYS A 368 29.74 -3.81 23.58
N ASP A 369 28.65 -3.54 22.87
CA ASP A 369 28.42 -2.34 22.07
C ASP A 369 27.75 -1.20 22.85
N GLU A 370 27.33 -1.45 24.09
CA GLU A 370 26.77 -0.46 25.02
C GLU A 370 27.86 0.26 25.84
N VAL A 371 29.13 -0.14 25.72
CA VAL A 371 30.26 0.34 26.52
C VAL A 371 31.34 1.03 25.67
N PRO A 372 32.17 1.93 26.23
CA PRO A 372 32.10 2.47 27.60
C PRO A 372 31.06 3.58 27.73
N GLN A 373 30.59 3.82 28.97
CA GLN A 373 29.84 5.03 29.28
C GLN A 373 30.65 6.28 28.91
N ARG A 374 30.00 7.24 28.23
CA ARG A 374 30.55 8.52 27.79
C ARG A 374 29.82 9.66 28.49
N GLU A 375 30.59 10.61 29.00
CA GLU A 375 30.09 11.97 29.19
C GLU A 375 30.04 12.65 27.82
N ILE A 376 28.87 13.17 27.47
CA ILE A 376 28.61 13.88 26.21
C ILE A 376 27.88 15.19 26.50
N GLN A 377 27.93 16.11 25.56
CA GLN A 377 27.16 17.35 25.54
C GLN A 377 26.17 17.27 24.38
N LEU A 378 24.89 17.53 24.63
CA LEU A 378 23.87 17.60 23.59
C LEU A 378 23.41 19.05 23.38
N ASN A 379 23.02 19.36 22.14
CA ASN A 379 22.24 20.55 21.82
C ASN A 379 20.82 20.45 22.42
N ALA A 380 20.07 21.54 22.34
CA ALA A 380 18.67 21.55 22.75
C ALA A 380 17.82 20.87 21.67
N PHE A 381 16.85 20.06 22.10
CA PHE A 381 15.90 19.37 21.22
C PHE A 381 14.55 19.24 21.91
N ALA A 382 13.47 19.05 21.15
CA ALA A 382 12.15 18.70 21.66
C ALA A 382 11.77 17.31 21.14
N MET A 383 11.22 16.43 21.98
CA MET A 383 10.87 15.05 21.61
C MET A 383 9.40 14.74 21.89
N GLU A 384 8.75 14.03 20.98
CA GLU A 384 7.37 13.54 21.13
C GLU A 384 7.18 12.62 22.34
N ILE A 385 6.10 12.82 23.10
CA ILE A 385 5.82 12.07 24.32
C ILE A 385 5.51 10.58 24.09
N HIS A 386 5.15 10.17 22.87
CA HIS A 386 4.90 8.78 22.47
C HIS A 386 5.40 8.53 21.03
N GLU A 387 5.40 7.27 20.58
CA GLU A 387 5.66 6.91 19.17
C GLU A 387 4.61 7.52 18.23
N VAL A 388 4.99 7.74 16.98
CA VAL A 388 4.05 8.18 15.93
C VAL A 388 2.95 7.13 15.78
N THR A 389 1.68 7.53 15.85
CA THR A 389 0.54 6.61 15.72
C THR A 389 0.22 6.30 14.26
N GLN A 390 -0.57 5.24 14.02
CA GLN A 390 -1.03 4.91 12.67
C GLN A 390 -1.91 6.00 12.04
N ALA A 391 -2.76 6.67 12.83
CA ALA A 391 -3.55 7.81 12.35
C ALA A 391 -2.65 9.00 11.96
N GLN A 392 -1.68 9.34 12.82
CA GLN A 392 -0.69 10.39 12.55
C GLN A 392 0.08 10.14 11.24
N TYR A 393 0.61 8.91 11.04
CA TYR A 393 1.25 8.53 9.78
C TYR A 393 0.27 8.52 8.59
N GLY A 394 -0.98 8.12 8.83
CA GLY A 394 -2.09 8.18 7.88
C GLY A 394 -2.24 9.55 7.23
N ARG A 395 -2.23 10.62 8.02
CA ARG A 395 -2.29 12.01 7.50
C ARG A 395 -1.12 12.33 6.57
N CYS A 396 0.11 11.91 6.90
CA CYS A 396 1.25 12.10 5.99
C CYS A 396 1.05 11.38 4.64
N VAL A 397 0.34 10.25 4.63
CA VAL A 397 0.02 9.50 3.41
C VAL A 397 -1.12 10.16 2.62
N SER A 398 -2.18 10.66 3.26
CA SER A 398 -3.29 11.35 2.56
C SER A 398 -2.82 12.60 1.84
N PHE A 399 -1.96 13.41 2.45
CA PHE A 399 -1.31 14.57 1.80
C PHE A 399 -0.24 14.17 0.75
N GLY A 400 -0.04 12.88 0.46
CA GLY A 400 0.94 12.39 -0.53
C GLY A 400 2.41 12.59 -0.15
N TYR A 401 2.71 13.04 1.07
CA TYR A 401 4.07 13.22 1.56
C TYR A 401 4.72 11.89 1.92
N CYS A 402 4.00 10.97 2.57
CA CYS A 402 4.47 9.62 2.90
C CYS A 402 3.93 8.57 1.94
N THR A 403 4.56 7.39 1.92
CA THR A 403 4.07 6.21 1.19
C THR A 403 3.46 5.22 2.18
N LEU A 404 2.47 4.45 1.74
CA LEU A 404 1.88 3.35 2.54
C LEU A 404 2.96 2.46 3.20
N PRO A 405 2.71 1.94 4.42
CA PRO A 405 3.60 0.95 5.05
C PRO A 405 3.75 -0.30 4.17
N LEU A 406 4.88 -0.99 4.29
CA LEU A 406 5.20 -2.10 3.40
C LEU A 406 4.31 -3.32 3.71
N ARG A 407 3.52 -3.74 2.71
CA ARG A 407 2.76 -4.99 2.78
C ARG A 407 3.71 -6.17 2.82
N VAL A 408 3.72 -6.90 3.93
CA VAL A 408 4.43 -8.18 4.03
C VAL A 408 3.45 -9.32 3.79
N THR A 409 3.72 -10.12 2.77
CA THR A 409 2.89 -11.27 2.37
C THR A 409 2.76 -12.24 3.54
N GLY A 410 1.54 -12.39 4.07
CA GLY A 410 1.20 -13.38 5.10
C GLY A 410 0.85 -12.83 6.49
N ILE A 411 1.00 -11.52 6.79
CA ILE A 411 0.61 -10.95 8.09
C ILE A 411 -0.06 -9.56 7.97
N GLU A 412 -1.12 -9.40 8.77
CA GLU A 412 -1.97 -8.29 9.22
C GLU A 412 -1.61 -6.80 8.98
N SER A 413 -0.43 -6.44 8.49
CA SER A 413 -0.01 -5.04 8.23
C SER A 413 -1.09 -4.19 7.52
N SER A 414 -1.67 -4.71 6.44
CA SER A 414 -2.75 -4.05 5.69
C SER A 414 -4.16 -4.26 6.23
N GLN A 415 -4.30 -4.87 7.41
CA GLN A 415 -5.55 -4.98 8.17
C GLN A 415 -5.56 -4.06 9.39
N ARG A 416 -4.41 -3.48 9.77
CA ARG A 416 -4.30 -2.50 10.86
C ARG A 416 -4.19 -1.08 10.33
N PHE A 417 -3.38 -0.86 9.29
CA PHE A 417 -3.21 0.48 8.74
C PHE A 417 -4.45 0.94 7.97
N GLY A 418 -5.00 2.08 8.37
CA GLY A 418 -6.27 2.61 7.85
C GLY A 418 -7.52 1.98 8.50
N THR A 419 -7.38 1.27 9.62
CA THR A 419 -8.49 0.66 10.37
C THR A 419 -8.67 1.40 11.70
N PRO A 420 -9.85 2.01 11.98
CA PRO A 420 -10.05 2.90 13.13
C PRO A 420 -9.66 2.30 14.49
N GLU A 421 -9.88 1.00 14.69
CA GLU A 421 -9.54 0.28 15.92
C GLU A 421 -8.03 0.28 16.23
N PHE A 422 -7.18 0.61 15.26
CA PHE A 422 -5.73 0.68 15.40
C PHE A 422 -5.16 2.10 15.23
N ALA A 423 -6.00 3.14 15.18
CA ALA A 423 -5.61 4.55 14.99
C ALA A 423 -4.49 4.99 15.96
N ASP A 424 -4.64 4.68 17.25
CA ASP A 424 -3.74 5.06 18.34
C ASP A 424 -2.57 4.09 18.56
N TYR A 425 -2.42 3.04 17.75
CA TYR A 425 -1.30 2.11 17.89
C TYR A 425 -0.03 2.71 17.26
N PRO A 426 1.18 2.38 17.78
CA PRO A 426 2.44 2.76 17.15
C PRO A 426 2.51 2.37 15.67
N MET A 427 3.00 3.28 14.83
CA MET A 427 3.19 3.05 13.40
C MET A 427 4.40 2.15 13.16
N THR A 428 4.15 0.85 12.98
CA THR A 428 5.16 -0.14 12.59
C THR A 428 5.03 -0.54 11.11
N TRP A 429 5.75 -1.56 10.63
CA TRP A 429 5.77 -1.93 9.20
C TRP A 429 6.23 -0.82 8.23
N VAL A 430 6.93 0.19 8.74
CA VAL A 430 7.62 1.21 7.94
C VAL A 430 9.13 0.96 7.93
N THR A 431 9.81 1.43 6.87
CA THR A 431 11.27 1.49 6.84
C THR A 431 11.80 2.71 7.60
N GLN A 432 13.06 2.70 8.03
CA GLN A 432 13.71 3.89 8.60
C GLN A 432 13.62 5.09 7.64
N ALA A 433 13.71 4.87 6.32
CA ALA A 433 13.57 5.94 5.32
C ALA A 433 12.16 6.54 5.27
N GLN A 434 11.12 5.74 5.51
CA GLN A 434 9.74 6.23 5.66
C GLN A 434 9.55 7.01 6.97
N ALA A 435 10.15 6.55 8.06
CA ALA A 435 10.14 7.23 9.35
C ALA A 435 10.89 8.59 9.30
N GLU A 436 12.08 8.63 8.69
CA GLU A 436 12.83 9.86 8.40
C GLU A 436 12.00 10.84 7.56
N ARG A 437 11.27 10.32 6.56
CA ARG A 437 10.43 11.12 5.67
C ARG A 437 9.19 11.70 6.38
N TYR A 438 8.55 10.93 7.27
CA TYR A 438 7.47 11.42 8.12
C TYR A 438 7.94 12.54 9.05
N CYS A 439 9.03 12.32 9.80
CA CYS A 439 9.53 13.36 10.70
C CYS A 439 9.97 14.62 9.93
N SER A 440 10.53 14.46 8.72
CA SER A 440 10.89 15.57 7.83
C SER A 440 9.66 16.35 7.34
N TRP A 441 8.53 15.68 7.04
CA TRP A 441 7.26 16.34 6.71
C TRP A 441 6.75 17.19 7.89
N LEU A 442 6.87 16.69 9.12
CA LEU A 442 6.60 17.49 10.32
C LEU A 442 7.64 18.61 10.57
N GLY A 443 8.70 18.75 9.77
CA GLY A 443 9.79 19.72 10.00
C GLY A 443 10.74 19.32 11.14
N GLY A 444 10.70 18.05 11.57
CA GLY A 444 11.60 17.43 12.52
C GLY A 444 12.54 16.40 11.88
N ARG A 445 12.99 15.43 12.67
CA ARG A 445 13.84 14.31 12.27
C ARG A 445 13.72 13.15 13.26
N LEU A 446 14.28 11.99 12.92
CA LEU A 446 14.52 10.94 13.92
C LEU A 446 15.57 11.39 14.96
N PRO A 447 15.46 10.94 16.22
CA PRO A 447 16.49 11.17 17.23
C PRO A 447 17.79 10.45 16.87
N THR A 448 18.93 10.98 17.33
CA THR A 448 20.15 10.16 17.48
C THR A 448 19.99 9.21 18.66
N GLU A 449 20.79 8.13 18.70
CA GLU A 449 20.88 7.25 19.88
C GLU A 449 21.10 8.03 21.19
N ALA A 450 21.88 9.11 21.12
CA ALA A 450 22.25 9.93 22.26
C ALA A 450 21.09 10.79 22.78
N GLU A 451 20.29 11.37 21.88
CA GLU A 451 19.09 12.14 22.21
C GLU A 451 17.97 11.23 22.75
N TRP A 452 17.79 10.06 22.12
CA TRP A 452 16.88 9.02 22.61
C TRP A 452 17.24 8.58 24.03
N GLU A 453 18.51 8.24 24.26
CA GLU A 453 18.94 7.80 25.58
C GLU A 453 18.88 8.91 26.63
N ARG A 454 19.14 10.16 26.25
CA ARG A 454 18.90 11.33 27.11
C ARG A 454 17.44 11.42 27.52
N ALA A 455 16.50 11.26 26.59
CA ALA A 455 15.08 11.32 26.90
C ALA A 455 14.65 10.19 27.86
N ALA A 456 15.14 8.96 27.67
CA ALA A 456 14.85 7.81 28.52
C ALA A 456 15.52 7.84 29.90
N ARG A 457 16.77 8.31 29.99
CA ARG A 457 17.62 8.31 31.22
C ARG A 457 17.51 9.60 32.04
N GLY A 458 17.19 10.72 31.41
CA GLY A 458 17.32 12.06 32.00
C GLY A 458 18.79 12.45 32.24
N THR A 459 19.09 12.96 33.43
CA THR A 459 20.45 13.37 33.84
C THR A 459 21.17 12.36 34.75
N GLN A 460 20.50 11.26 35.10
CA GLN A 460 20.95 10.37 36.17
C GLN A 460 22.00 9.36 35.67
N ALA A 461 22.94 8.96 36.52
CA ALA A 461 23.85 7.85 36.24
C ALA A 461 23.14 6.50 36.48
N LEU A 462 23.40 5.49 35.64
CA LEU A 462 22.86 4.13 35.81
C LEU A 462 23.54 3.39 36.98
N ASN A 463 23.26 3.84 38.20
CA ASN A 463 23.67 3.17 39.42
C ASN A 463 22.63 2.08 39.76
N ASP A 464 22.73 0.94 39.10
CA ASP A 464 21.80 -0.20 39.10
C ASP A 464 20.42 0.02 38.43
N ILE A 465 20.26 1.10 37.66
CA ILE A 465 19.06 1.35 36.84
C ILE A 465 19.29 0.69 35.46
N GLN A 466 18.36 -0.13 34.99
CA GLN A 466 18.42 -0.77 33.66
C GLN A 466 17.24 -0.40 32.76
N TYR A 467 16.11 -0.03 33.37
CA TYR A 467 14.87 0.34 32.69
C TYR A 467 14.43 1.72 33.18
N ILE A 468 13.43 2.27 32.50
CA ILE A 468 12.87 3.59 32.81
C ILE A 468 12.29 3.64 34.22
N ASN A 469 12.13 4.85 34.77
CA ASN A 469 11.68 5.11 36.14
C ASN A 469 12.55 4.51 37.26
N GLY A 470 13.81 4.17 36.96
CA GLY A 470 14.73 3.60 37.96
C GLY A 470 14.47 2.12 38.24
N ILE A 471 13.65 1.46 37.43
CA ILE A 471 13.18 0.09 37.66
C ILE A 471 14.31 -0.90 37.34
N ARG A 472 14.41 -1.96 38.16
CA ARG A 472 15.37 -3.07 37.97
C ARG A 472 14.81 -4.25 37.17
N THR A 473 13.50 -4.46 37.22
CA THR A 473 12.80 -5.53 36.49
C THR A 473 11.35 -5.11 36.34
N PRO A 474 10.96 -4.48 35.20
CA PRO A 474 9.60 -4.01 35.00
C PRO A 474 8.62 -5.18 34.90
N ASN A 475 7.42 -4.95 35.39
CA ASN A 475 6.27 -5.84 35.21
C ASN A 475 5.36 -5.31 34.08
N CYS A 476 4.36 -6.10 33.66
CA CYS A 476 3.51 -5.75 32.52
C CYS A 476 2.73 -4.42 32.68
N GLN A 477 2.53 -3.91 33.90
CA GLN A 477 1.93 -2.58 34.10
C GLN A 477 2.91 -1.41 33.87
N GLU A 478 4.21 -1.68 33.89
CA GLU A 478 5.30 -0.69 33.79
C GLU A 478 5.98 -0.70 32.40
N ALA A 479 5.75 -1.73 31.58
CA ALA A 479 6.26 -1.86 30.21
C ALA A 479 5.54 -2.97 29.45
N ASN A 480 5.20 -2.75 28.17
CA ASN A 480 4.77 -3.81 27.26
C ASN A 480 5.98 -4.52 26.66
N ILE A 481 6.45 -5.58 27.30
CA ILE A 481 7.63 -6.38 26.87
C ILE A 481 7.43 -7.87 27.15
N ALA A 482 8.36 -8.71 26.69
CA ALA A 482 8.46 -10.14 27.01
C ALA A 482 7.17 -10.95 26.78
N GLY A 483 6.32 -10.51 25.85
CA GLY A 483 5.04 -11.13 25.52
C GLY A 483 3.91 -10.83 26.50
N CYS A 484 4.04 -9.81 27.36
CA CYS A 484 3.05 -9.45 28.40
C CYS A 484 1.60 -9.42 27.90
N TYR A 485 1.35 -8.81 26.74
CA TYR A 485 0.03 -8.68 26.12
C TYR A 485 -0.09 -9.46 24.79
N GLY A 486 1.01 -10.01 24.29
CA GLY A 486 1.07 -10.76 23.03
C GLY A 486 1.09 -9.90 21.76
N ASP A 487 0.89 -8.59 21.88
CA ASP A 487 0.79 -7.63 20.77
C ASP A 487 1.24 -6.22 21.24
N LEU A 488 1.29 -5.27 20.30
CA LEU A 488 1.32 -3.84 20.57
C LEU A 488 0.11 -3.41 21.43
N LEU A 489 0.24 -2.26 22.09
CA LEU A 489 -0.84 -1.54 22.74
C LEU A 489 -0.99 -0.15 22.08
N PRO A 490 -2.14 0.53 22.24
CA PRO A 490 -2.23 1.96 21.95
C PRO A 490 -1.13 2.73 22.69
N VAL A 491 -0.66 3.83 22.11
CA VAL A 491 0.31 4.72 22.77
C VAL A 491 -0.23 5.23 24.11
N MET A 492 0.65 5.43 25.08
CA MET A 492 0.34 5.91 26.44
C MET A 492 -0.65 5.02 27.24
N ASN A 493 -0.94 3.80 26.78
CA ASN A 493 -1.92 2.92 27.41
C ASN A 493 -1.50 2.45 28.82
N LEU A 494 -0.19 2.35 29.11
CA LEU A 494 0.32 1.95 30.41
C LEU A 494 0.80 3.17 31.21
N SER A 495 -0.09 3.77 32.01
CA SER A 495 0.20 5.00 32.77
C SER A 495 1.38 4.96 33.77
N ALA A 496 1.99 3.78 34.02
CA ALA A 496 3.19 3.64 34.84
C ALA A 496 4.50 3.53 34.02
N ASP A 497 4.44 3.48 32.69
CA ASP A 497 5.63 3.56 31.83
C ASP A 497 6.13 5.02 31.62
N GLN A 498 5.27 6.00 31.90
CA GLN A 498 5.59 7.43 31.79
C GLN A 498 6.80 7.80 32.65
N ASN A 499 7.82 8.39 32.02
CA ASN A 499 9.05 8.78 32.70
C ASN A 499 8.97 10.15 33.42
N GLU A 500 10.02 10.50 34.18
CA GLU A 500 10.10 11.79 34.91
C GLU A 500 9.99 13.05 34.02
N ASN A 501 10.20 12.90 32.71
CA ASN A 501 10.09 13.97 31.72
C ASN A 501 8.68 14.04 31.08
N GLY A 502 7.80 13.06 31.37
CA GLY A 502 6.45 12.97 30.83
C GLY A 502 6.29 12.10 29.57
N ILE A 503 7.34 11.36 29.19
CA ILE A 503 7.39 10.55 27.95
C ILE A 503 7.04 9.09 28.26
N PHE A 504 6.16 8.50 27.46
CA PHE A 504 5.62 7.14 27.55
C PHE A 504 6.32 6.17 26.60
N ASP A 505 6.04 4.87 26.78
CA ASP A 505 6.35 3.75 25.87
C ASP A 505 7.84 3.48 25.55
N LEU A 506 8.77 4.36 25.96
CA LEU A 506 10.23 4.24 25.74
C LEU A 506 10.88 2.93 26.29
N THR A 507 10.13 2.03 26.92
CA THR A 507 10.56 0.67 27.26
C THR A 507 9.49 -0.32 26.80
N GLY A 508 9.74 -0.97 25.67
CA GLY A 508 8.77 -1.88 25.06
C GLY A 508 7.82 -1.20 24.10
N ASN A 509 6.62 -1.75 23.99
CA ASN A 509 5.64 -1.49 22.94
C ASN A 509 6.25 -1.72 21.54
N ALA A 510 6.87 -0.72 20.92
CA ALA A 510 7.65 -0.87 19.69
C ALA A 510 9.13 -0.46 19.86
N HIS A 511 10.05 -1.18 19.19
CA HIS A 511 11.42 -0.69 19.03
C HIS A 511 11.38 0.60 18.21
N GLU A 512 12.21 1.58 18.56
CA GLU A 512 12.19 2.87 17.90
C GLU A 512 13.39 3.07 16.98
N PHE A 513 13.14 3.47 15.72
CA PHE A 513 14.18 3.93 14.82
C PHE A 513 14.87 5.19 15.34
N VAL A 514 16.21 5.15 15.37
CA VAL A 514 17.08 6.32 15.48
C VAL A 514 17.73 6.61 14.13
N THR A 515 18.27 7.81 13.93
CA THR A 515 18.95 8.18 12.67
C THR A 515 20.28 7.44 12.48
N GLY A 516 20.66 7.19 11.23
CA GLY A 516 21.95 6.62 10.84
C GLY A 516 22.07 5.10 10.93
N PHE A 517 23.30 4.60 10.78
CA PHE A 517 23.64 3.18 10.76
C PHE A 517 24.27 2.71 12.09
N TYR A 518 24.13 1.43 12.38
CA TYR A 518 24.71 0.79 13.55
C TYR A 518 26.23 0.58 13.40
N ASP A 519 26.99 1.08 14.36
CA ASP A 519 28.40 0.77 14.58
C ASP A 519 28.62 0.36 16.04
N ALA A 520 29.03 -0.89 16.23
CA ALA A 520 29.30 -1.51 17.54
C ALA A 520 30.42 -0.80 18.31
N GLN A 521 31.29 -0.05 17.63
CA GLN A 521 32.41 0.69 18.22
C GLN A 521 32.16 2.20 18.31
N TRP A 522 30.97 2.69 17.94
CA TRP A 522 30.66 4.13 17.90
C TRP A 522 30.92 4.82 19.26
N TYR A 523 30.51 4.21 20.39
CA TYR A 523 30.74 4.77 21.73
C TYR A 523 32.22 4.92 22.09
N THR A 524 33.12 4.18 21.45
CA THR A 524 34.58 4.37 21.65
C THR A 524 35.13 5.57 20.88
N ARG A 525 34.55 5.92 19.73
CA ARG A 525 35.09 6.90 18.77
C ARG A 525 34.30 8.19 18.60
N LEU A 526 33.07 8.28 19.12
CA LEU A 526 32.22 9.45 18.95
C LEU A 526 32.88 10.76 19.44
N ASP A 527 32.52 11.86 18.78
CA ASP A 527 32.76 13.21 19.31
C ASP A 527 31.83 13.40 20.51
N PRO A 528 32.34 13.75 21.71
CA PRO A 528 31.47 14.01 22.85
C PRO A 528 30.60 15.27 22.70
N ASN A 529 30.81 16.12 21.69
CA ASN A 529 30.01 17.32 21.44
C ASN A 529 28.99 17.02 20.34
N ASP A 530 27.72 16.93 20.74
CA ASP A 530 26.56 16.64 19.88
C ASP A 530 26.76 15.42 18.96
N PRO A 531 27.01 14.22 19.53
CA PRO A 531 27.40 13.02 18.80
C PRO A 531 26.41 12.63 17.69
N GLN A 532 26.82 12.87 16.44
CA GLN A 532 26.06 12.48 15.25
C GLN A 532 26.21 10.99 14.96
N ALA A 533 25.13 10.38 14.46
CA ALA A 533 25.10 8.95 14.13
C ALA A 533 26.02 8.59 12.95
N PRO A 534 26.49 7.33 12.85
CA PRO A 534 27.27 6.86 11.71
C PRO A 534 26.49 7.00 10.38
N LEU A 535 27.03 7.78 9.44
CA LEU A 535 26.43 7.98 8.11
C LEU A 535 26.84 6.91 7.08
N GLN A 536 27.88 6.13 7.38
CA GLN A 536 28.33 5.03 6.52
C GLN A 536 27.77 3.71 7.00
N ALA A 537 27.13 2.98 6.09
CA ALA A 537 26.69 1.62 6.31
C ALA A 537 27.90 0.69 6.54
N ASN A 538 27.77 -0.24 7.48
CA ASN A 538 28.56 -1.47 7.45
C ASN A 538 28.09 -2.39 6.29
N ASP A 539 28.84 -3.45 5.98
CA ASP A 539 28.54 -4.39 4.88
C ASP A 539 27.14 -5.04 4.95
N ARG A 540 26.49 -4.99 6.12
CA ARG A 540 25.15 -5.55 6.37
C ARG A 540 24.04 -4.49 6.35
N GLN A 541 24.38 -3.22 6.12
CA GLN A 541 23.49 -2.06 6.15
C GLN A 541 22.65 -1.96 7.43
N GLN A 542 23.20 -2.40 8.56
CA GLN A 542 22.47 -2.44 9.81
C GLN A 542 22.22 -1.04 10.37
N ILE A 543 21.06 -0.84 10.96
CA ILE A 543 20.65 0.39 11.63
C ILE A 543 20.40 0.12 13.12
N SER A 544 20.52 1.15 13.95
CA SER A 544 20.29 1.06 15.39
C SER A 544 18.80 1.28 15.69
N VAL A 545 18.30 0.60 16.72
CA VAL A 545 16.96 0.81 17.29
C VAL A 545 17.05 0.75 18.81
N ARG A 546 16.10 1.37 19.50
CA ARG A 546 16.10 1.54 20.97
C ARG A 546 14.77 1.10 21.60
N GLY A 547 14.70 1.05 22.93
CA GLY A 547 13.46 0.80 23.69
C GLY A 547 13.12 -0.68 23.96
N GLY A 548 13.27 -1.57 22.98
CA GLY A 548 12.63 -2.89 23.06
C GLY A 548 11.22 -2.86 22.49
N ALA A 549 10.60 -4.03 22.26
CA ALA A 549 9.19 -4.12 21.84
C ALA A 549 8.40 -5.14 22.68
N TYR A 550 7.09 -5.21 22.46
CA TYR A 550 6.14 -6.12 23.11
C TYR A 550 6.61 -7.59 23.16
N ASN A 551 7.25 -8.08 22.10
CA ASN A 551 7.75 -9.44 21.96
C ASN A 551 9.19 -9.64 22.48
N THR A 552 9.87 -8.56 22.87
CA THR A 552 11.31 -8.55 23.16
C THR A 552 11.57 -8.93 24.61
N ALA A 553 12.52 -9.84 24.83
CA ALA A 553 12.88 -10.29 26.18
C ALA A 553 13.53 -9.15 27.00
N LEU A 554 13.26 -9.12 28.31
CA LEU A 554 13.77 -8.13 29.29
C LEU A 554 15.21 -7.65 29.02
N ALA A 555 16.16 -8.57 28.81
CA ALA A 555 17.57 -8.25 28.58
C ALA A 555 17.85 -7.37 27.34
N PHE A 556 16.91 -7.27 26.40
CA PHE A 556 17.01 -6.51 25.15
C PHE A 556 16.00 -5.35 25.09
N SER A 557 15.45 -4.95 26.24
CA SER A 557 14.57 -3.79 26.41
C SER A 557 15.13 -2.81 27.46
N THR A 558 16.45 -2.76 27.62
CA THR A 558 17.10 -1.84 28.57
C THR A 558 17.29 -0.46 27.95
N ILE A 559 17.48 0.57 28.80
CA ILE A 559 17.77 1.94 28.36
C ILE A 559 18.96 1.99 27.39
N THR A 560 19.97 1.13 27.54
CA THR A 560 21.21 1.16 26.74
C THR A 560 21.24 0.21 25.56
N TYR A 561 20.25 -0.68 25.39
CA TYR A 561 20.27 -1.68 24.32
C TYR A 561 20.08 -1.08 22.91
N ARG A 562 20.95 -1.45 21.97
CA ARG A 562 21.12 -0.78 20.65
C ARG A 562 20.58 -1.58 19.45
N GLY A 563 19.79 -2.63 19.69
CA GLY A 563 19.04 -3.32 18.63
C GLY A 563 19.79 -4.37 17.80
N PHE A 564 21.09 -4.60 18.03
CA PHE A 564 21.96 -5.34 17.10
C PHE A 564 21.48 -6.75 16.72
N ARG A 565 20.73 -7.43 17.61
CA ARG A 565 20.26 -8.83 17.43
C ARG A 565 19.17 -8.99 16.39
N LEU A 566 18.37 -7.94 16.18
CA LEU A 566 17.31 -7.93 15.18
C LEU A 566 17.88 -7.88 13.76
N LEU A 567 19.17 -7.59 13.60
CA LEU A 567 19.86 -7.40 12.32
C LEU A 567 19.14 -6.40 11.40
N VAL A 568 18.45 -5.41 12.00
CA VAL A 568 17.58 -4.44 11.29
C VAL A 568 18.37 -3.77 10.18
N ARG A 569 17.84 -3.78 8.96
CA ARG A 569 18.43 -3.09 7.81
C ARG A 569 17.53 -1.95 7.38
N ARG A 570 18.10 -0.95 6.71
CA ARG A 570 17.39 0.26 6.27
C ARG A 570 16.22 0.00 5.31
N ASP A 571 16.27 -1.10 4.55
CA ASP A 571 15.26 -1.55 3.60
C ASP A 571 14.16 -2.44 4.23
N ARG A 572 14.25 -2.75 5.53
CA ARG A 572 13.33 -3.66 6.20
C ARG A 572 12.27 -2.92 7.00
N ALA A 573 11.03 -3.32 6.80
CA ALA A 573 9.88 -3.04 7.65
C ALA A 573 9.60 -4.27 8.53
N LEU A 574 9.25 -4.05 9.80
CA LEU A 574 9.00 -5.11 10.78
C LEU A 574 7.79 -4.74 11.69
N PRO A 575 6.99 -5.72 12.16
CA PRO A 575 5.81 -5.48 12.99
C PRO A 575 6.11 -4.84 14.35
N GLU A 576 7.31 -5.08 14.88
CA GLU A 576 7.73 -4.67 16.21
C GLU A 576 8.62 -3.42 16.22
N ILE A 577 8.77 -2.71 15.09
CA ILE A 577 9.61 -1.52 14.98
C ILE A 577 8.80 -0.35 14.43
N GLY A 578 8.69 0.71 15.24
CA GLY A 578 8.14 2.02 14.91
C GLY A 578 9.16 3.13 15.16
N PHE A 579 8.70 4.32 15.53
CA PHE A 579 9.56 5.49 15.73
C PHE A 579 8.83 6.64 16.43
N ARG A 580 9.61 7.60 16.97
CA ARG A 580 9.12 8.93 17.36
C ARG A 580 10.00 10.02 16.74
N CYS A 581 9.44 11.21 16.56
CA CYS A 581 10.16 12.36 16.00
C CYS A 581 10.72 13.28 17.09
N ILE A 582 11.76 14.03 16.70
CA ILE A 582 12.28 15.15 17.45
C ILE A 582 12.45 16.39 16.58
N PHE A 583 12.46 17.55 17.24
CA PHE A 583 12.52 18.87 16.62
C PHE A 583 13.67 19.66 17.22
N ASN A 584 14.32 20.50 16.40
CA ASN A 584 15.29 21.48 16.90
C ASN A 584 14.49 22.75 17.31
N PRO A 585 14.73 23.33 18.50
CA PRO A 585 13.98 24.48 19.03
C PRO A 585 14.45 25.84 18.48
#